data_AF-A0A1Y4SMC9-F1
#
_entry.id   AF-A0A1Y4SMC9-F1
#
_cell.length_a   1.000
_cell.length_b   1.000
_cell.length_c   1.000
_cell.angle_alpha   90.00
_cell.angle_beta   90.00
_cell.angle_gamma   90.00
#
_symmetry.space_group_name_H-M   'P 1'
#
loop_
_entity.id
_entity.type
_entity.pdbx_description
1 polymer ?
#
loop_
_entity_poly.entity_id
_entity_poly.type
_entity_poly.pdbx_seq_one_letter_code
_entity_poly.pdbx_strand_id
1 'polypeptide(L)'
;MRYHYEKPKYFRAAYGKTYKQNNPVFHQCTLYLINSKGLGVIQQRYNPINKTTWWTEIDPWLVDELYLHPKFKEFFDKRSKDCKDGCYPVVTIRQIMWALKMKPLKRERWETCFDRREV
;
A
#
# COMPACT_ATOMS: atom_id res chain seq x y z
N MET A 1 -3.90 -4.09 8.98
CA MET A 1 -2.88 -3.06 9.27
C MET A 1 -3.56 -1.79 9.69
N ARG A 2 -3.22 -1.33 10.89
CA ARG A 2 -3.72 -0.07 11.47
C ARG A 2 -2.59 0.96 11.49
N TYR A 3 -2.94 2.24 11.50
CA TYR A 3 -1.99 3.35 11.57
C TYR A 3 -2.61 4.54 12.31
N HIS A 4 -1.76 5.41 12.87
CA HIS A 4 -2.21 6.66 13.49
C HIS A 4 -2.55 7.64 12.38
N TYR A 5 -3.80 7.63 11.92
CA TYR A 5 -4.27 8.65 10.99
C TYR A 5 -5.75 8.92 11.22
N GLU A 6 -6.08 10.18 11.50
CA GLU A 6 -7.47 10.61 11.60
C GLU A 6 -8.01 10.87 10.20
N LYS A 7 -9.15 10.26 9.87
CA LYS A 7 -9.77 10.41 8.56
C LYS A 7 -10.11 11.90 8.33
N PRO A 8 -9.57 12.53 7.29
CA PRO A 8 -9.88 13.93 7.01
C PRO A 8 -11.31 14.06 6.48
N LYS A 9 -11.98 15.18 6.80
CA LYS A 9 -13.35 15.48 6.34
C LYS A 9 -13.46 15.54 4.82
N TYR A 10 -12.40 16.00 4.16
CA TYR A 10 -12.30 16.08 2.72
C TYR A 10 -11.00 15.40 2.30
N PHE A 11 -11.09 14.43 1.41
CA PHE A 11 -9.93 13.78 0.80
C PHE A 11 -10.13 13.67 -0.71
N ARG A 12 -9.00 13.57 -1.42
CA ARG A 12 -8.94 13.17 -2.82
C ARG A 12 -8.02 11.95 -2.91
N ALA A 13 -8.19 11.19 -3.97
CA ALA A 13 -7.35 10.05 -4.32
C ALA A 13 -6.91 10.21 -5.78
N ALA A 14 -6.28 11.35 -6.07
CA ALA A 14 -5.92 11.76 -7.42
C ALA A 14 -4.66 11.05 -7.94
N TYR A 15 -3.73 10.70 -7.05
CA TYR A 15 -2.40 10.22 -7.45
C TYR A 15 -2.26 8.69 -7.55
N GLY A 16 -3.25 7.95 -7.07
CA GLY A 16 -3.29 6.49 -7.13
C GLY A 16 -4.59 6.01 -7.77
N LYS A 17 -4.53 4.86 -8.44
CA LYS A 17 -5.71 4.23 -9.04
C LYS A 17 -5.90 2.82 -8.50
N THR A 18 -7.16 2.39 -8.40
CA THR A 18 -7.46 0.99 -8.11
C THR A 18 -7.03 0.13 -9.30
N TYR A 19 -6.15 -0.82 -9.05
CA TYR A 19 -5.61 -1.72 -10.04
C TYR A 19 -5.98 -3.16 -9.69
N LYS A 20 -6.66 -3.81 -10.62
CA LYS A 20 -7.01 -5.23 -10.53
C LYS A 20 -5.84 -6.03 -11.10
N GLN A 21 -5.28 -6.90 -10.28
CA GLN A 21 -4.24 -7.83 -10.68
C GLN A 21 -4.72 -9.22 -10.31
N ASN A 22 -4.54 -10.19 -11.20
CA ASN A 22 -4.93 -11.57 -10.95
C ASN A 22 -3.84 -12.25 -10.09
N ASN A 23 -3.65 -11.76 -8.86
CA ASN A 23 -2.68 -12.30 -7.91
C ASN A 23 -3.39 -13.31 -6.97
N PRO A 24 -2.78 -14.46 -6.65
CA PRO A 24 -3.41 -15.47 -5.78
C PRO A 24 -3.65 -14.99 -4.35
N VAL A 25 -2.99 -13.91 -3.90
CA VAL A 25 -3.05 -13.41 -2.52
C VAL A 25 -3.96 -12.19 -2.37
N PHE A 26 -4.14 -11.39 -3.44
CA PHE A 26 -4.99 -10.20 -3.43
C PHE A 26 -5.59 -9.96 -4.83
N HIS A 27 -6.81 -9.43 -4.88
CA HIS A 27 -7.47 -9.14 -6.16
C HIS A 27 -7.29 -7.70 -6.63
N GLN A 28 -7.05 -6.78 -5.69
CA GLN A 28 -6.98 -5.34 -5.94
C GLN A 28 -5.89 -4.67 -5.10
N CYS A 29 -5.25 -3.65 -5.66
CA CYS A 29 -4.30 -2.80 -4.96
C CYS A 29 -4.42 -1.35 -5.43
N THR A 30 -3.84 -0.43 -4.67
CA THR A 30 -3.67 0.96 -5.12
C THR A 30 -2.37 1.06 -5.90
N LEU A 31 -2.44 1.40 -7.18
CA LEU A 31 -1.27 1.54 -8.04
C LEU A 31 -0.89 3.02 -8.18
N TYR A 32 0.35 3.33 -7.83
CA TYR A 32 0.99 4.59 -8.21
C TYR A 32 1.76 4.39 -9.51
N LEU A 33 1.59 5.30 -10.47
CA LEU A 33 2.32 5.31 -11.72
C LEU A 33 3.05 6.64 -11.87
N ILE A 34 4.34 6.57 -12.17
CA ILE A 34 5.14 7.72 -12.57
C ILE A 34 5.90 7.31 -13.83
N ASN A 35 5.59 7.96 -14.95
CA ASN A 35 6.04 7.55 -16.29
C ASN A 35 5.62 6.10 -16.60
N SER A 36 6.56 5.22 -16.94
CA SER A 36 6.34 3.79 -17.23
C SER A 36 6.41 2.88 -15.99
N LYS A 37 6.94 3.39 -14.88
CA LYS A 37 7.16 2.61 -13.67
C LYS A 37 5.94 2.65 -12.78
N GLY A 38 5.63 1.51 -12.16
CA GLY A 38 4.53 1.38 -11.22
C GLY A 38 4.93 0.74 -9.91
N LEU A 39 4.16 1.06 -8.87
CA LEU A 39 4.27 0.47 -7.55
C LEU A 39 2.87 0.28 -6.95
N GLY A 40 2.47 -0.96 -6.76
CA GLY A 40 1.23 -1.33 -6.08
C GLY A 40 1.39 -1.26 -4.56
N VAL A 41 0.37 -0.76 -3.88
CA VAL A 41 0.30 -0.72 -2.42
C VAL A 41 -0.94 -1.45 -1.94
N ILE A 42 -0.74 -2.38 -1.01
CA ILE A 42 -1.81 -3.18 -0.41
C ILE A 42 -1.86 -3.00 1.11
N GLN A 43 -3.04 -3.20 1.66
CA GLN A 43 -3.34 -3.18 3.07
C GLN A 43 -4.07 -4.45 3.48
N GLN A 44 -3.62 -5.06 4.57
CA GLN A 44 -4.33 -6.17 5.17
C GLN A 44 -5.52 -5.63 5.98
N ARG A 45 -6.70 -6.22 5.77
CA ARG A 45 -7.91 -5.99 6.55
C ARG A 45 -8.19 -7.21 7.44
N TYR A 46 -8.93 -6.99 8.52
CA TYR A 46 -9.32 -8.02 9.47
C TYR A 46 -10.79 -7.87 9.82
N ASN A 47 -11.54 -8.98 9.75
CA ASN A 47 -12.91 -9.05 10.24
C ASN A 47 -12.90 -9.73 11.62
N PRO A 48 -13.27 -9.03 12.71
CA PRO A 48 -13.26 -9.61 14.05
C PRO A 48 -14.34 -10.67 14.27
N ILE A 49 -15.45 -10.63 13.52
CA ILE A 49 -16.57 -11.56 13.66
C ILE A 49 -16.15 -12.94 13.16
N ASN A 50 -15.68 -13.01 11.92
CA ASN A 50 -15.32 -14.27 11.26
C ASN A 50 -13.82 -14.62 11.44
N LYS A 51 -13.05 -13.75 12.09
CA LYS A 51 -11.59 -13.85 12.29
C LYS A 51 -10.80 -14.01 10.98
N THR A 52 -11.33 -13.53 9.86
CA THR A 52 -10.69 -13.63 8.55
C THR A 52 -9.83 -12.40 8.24
N THR A 53 -8.77 -12.59 7.47
CA THR A 53 -7.94 -11.50 6.95
C THR A 53 -7.80 -11.60 5.44
N TRP A 54 -7.75 -10.46 4.77
CA TRP A 54 -7.51 -10.39 3.33
C TRP A 54 -6.67 -9.15 3.00
N TRP A 55 -6.07 -9.14 1.82
CA TRP A 55 -5.31 -8.02 1.29
C TRP A 55 -6.12 -7.29 0.23
N THR A 56 -6.12 -5.96 0.30
CA THR A 56 -6.88 -5.09 -0.60
C THR A 56 -6.12 -3.77 -0.78
N GLU A 57 -6.64 -2.88 -1.60
CA GLU A 57 -6.22 -1.49 -1.74
C GLU A 57 -6.18 -0.72 -0.40
N ILE A 58 -5.40 0.35 -0.38
CA ILE A 58 -5.29 1.21 0.80
C ILE A 58 -6.51 2.11 0.92
N ASP A 59 -6.71 2.67 2.10
CA ASP A 59 -7.78 3.66 2.31
C ASP A 59 -7.59 4.90 1.40
N PRO A 60 -8.65 5.38 0.73
CA PRO A 60 -8.54 6.46 -0.25
C PRO A 60 -7.89 7.76 0.24
N TRP A 61 -8.08 8.12 1.51
CA TRP A 61 -7.49 9.34 2.08
C TRP A 61 -5.97 9.27 2.22
N LEU A 62 -5.39 8.07 2.38
CA LEU A 62 -3.95 7.90 2.44
C LEU A 62 -3.28 8.02 1.07
N VAL A 63 -4.04 7.92 -0.02
CA VAL A 63 -3.46 7.84 -1.38
C VAL A 63 -2.63 9.08 -1.69
N ASP A 64 -3.25 10.25 -1.53
CA ASP A 64 -2.61 11.51 -1.85
C ASP A 64 -1.54 11.86 -0.80
N GLU A 65 -1.77 11.54 0.47
CA GLU A 65 -0.80 11.80 1.55
C GLU A 65 0.50 11.03 1.38
N LEU A 66 0.42 9.75 0.99
CA LEU A 66 1.61 8.96 0.70
C LEU A 66 2.35 9.54 -0.49
N TYR A 67 1.64 9.88 -1.57
CA TYR A 67 2.25 10.39 -2.80
C TYR A 67 2.94 11.75 -2.58
N LEU A 68 2.30 12.67 -1.86
CA LEU A 68 2.78 14.02 -1.60
C LEU A 68 3.90 14.06 -0.54
N HIS A 69 4.16 12.95 0.16
CA HIS A 69 5.22 12.91 1.17
C HIS A 69 6.60 13.13 0.54
N PRO A 70 7.48 14.00 1.09
CA PRO A 70 8.78 14.33 0.47
C PRO A 70 9.67 13.12 0.16
N LYS A 71 9.59 12.07 0.99
CA LYS A 71 10.35 10.81 0.82
C LYS A 71 9.71 9.79 -0.12
N PHE A 72 8.50 10.05 -0.60
CA PHE A 72 7.77 9.13 -1.46
C PHE A 72 8.52 8.88 -2.75
N LYS A 73 9.01 9.94 -3.39
CA LYS A 73 9.69 9.84 -4.67
C LYS A 73 10.93 8.93 -4.60
N GLU A 74 11.76 9.12 -3.57
CA GLU A 74 12.94 8.28 -3.34
C GLU A 74 12.56 6.81 -3.10
N PHE A 75 11.53 6.56 -2.28
CA PHE A 75 11.03 5.21 -2.02
C PHE A 75 10.44 4.56 -3.28
N PHE A 76 9.67 5.33 -4.04
CA PHE A 76 9.06 4.91 -5.29
C PHE A 76 10.13 4.53 -6.30
N ASP A 77 11.14 5.37 -6.53
CA ASP A 77 12.18 5.11 -7.52
C ASP A 77 13.02 3.86 -7.17
N LYS A 78 13.23 3.59 -5.88
CA LYS A 78 13.92 2.37 -5.39
C LYS A 78 13.11 1.09 -5.58
N ARG A 79 11.77 1.15 -5.55
CA ARG A 79 10.91 -0.05 -5.51
C ARG A 79 10.03 -0.26 -6.73
N SER A 80 9.73 0.81 -7.46
CA SER A 80 8.95 0.76 -8.69
C SER A 80 9.76 0.08 -9.80
N LYS A 81 9.04 -0.61 -10.67
CA LYS A 81 9.60 -1.22 -11.88
C LYS A 81 8.59 -1.05 -13.01
N ASP A 82 9.08 -1.20 -14.23
CA ASP A 82 8.21 -1.33 -15.39
C ASP A 82 7.33 -2.58 -15.24
N CYS A 83 6.18 -2.54 -15.90
CA CYS A 83 5.24 -3.66 -15.91
C CYS A 83 5.93 -4.89 -16.50
N LYS A 84 6.09 -5.95 -15.71
CA LYS A 84 6.61 -7.23 -16.20
C LYS A 84 5.48 -8.24 -16.18
N ASP A 85 5.18 -8.84 -17.33
CA ASP A 85 4.11 -9.85 -17.48
C ASP A 85 2.74 -9.35 -16.98
N GLY A 86 2.43 -8.08 -17.23
CA GLY A 86 1.18 -7.46 -16.76
C GLY A 86 1.12 -7.24 -15.24
N CYS A 87 2.26 -7.33 -14.53
CA CYS A 87 2.34 -7.20 -13.09
C CYS A 87 3.32 -6.08 -12.68
N TYR A 88 2.90 -5.25 -11.72
CA TYR A 88 3.78 -4.29 -11.06
C TYR A 88 4.30 -4.85 -9.73
N PRO A 89 5.46 -4.38 -9.24
CA PRO A 89 5.90 -4.70 -7.88
C PRO A 89 4.90 -4.18 -6.86
N VAL A 90 4.72 -4.91 -5.76
CA VAL A 90 3.74 -4.59 -4.72
C VAL A 90 4.41 -4.49 -3.36
N VAL A 91 4.00 -3.52 -2.55
CA VAL A 91 4.44 -3.33 -1.17
C VAL A 91 3.25 -3.19 -0.23
N THR A 92 3.45 -3.50 1.04
CA THR A 92 2.44 -3.25 2.07
C THR A 92 2.45 -1.79 2.51
N ILE A 93 1.29 -1.30 2.96
CA ILE A 93 1.16 0.03 3.57
C ILE A 93 2.16 0.23 4.72
N ARG A 94 2.43 -0.81 5.52
CA ARG A 94 3.38 -0.75 6.63
C ARG A 94 4.83 -0.52 6.14
N GLN A 95 5.24 -1.16 5.04
CA GLN A 95 6.59 -0.99 4.48
C GLN A 95 6.81 0.45 3.99
N ILE A 96 5.83 1.02 3.28
CA ILE A 96 5.93 2.40 2.81
C ILE A 96 5.87 3.39 3.97
N MET A 97 4.93 3.23 4.92
CA MET A 97 4.86 4.12 6.09
C MET A 97 6.17 4.14 6.88
N TRP A 98 6.79 2.98 7.08
CA TRP A 98 8.08 2.89 7.74
C TRP A 98 9.19 3.66 6.98
N ALA A 99 9.27 3.49 5.65
CA ALA A 99 10.24 4.19 4.83
C ALA A 99 10.04 5.71 4.81
N LEU A 100 8.78 6.17 4.84
CA LEU A 100 8.43 7.59 4.92
C LEU A 100 8.65 8.19 6.33
N LYS A 101 8.99 7.36 7.34
CA LYS A 101 9.01 7.74 8.76
C LYS A 101 7.63 8.17 9.29
N MET A 102 6.56 7.66 8.70
CA MET A 102 5.20 7.74 9.25
C MET A 102 5.03 6.62 10.27
N LYS A 103 4.40 6.87 11.43
CA LYS A 103 4.31 5.87 12.51
C LYS A 103 3.11 4.92 12.31
N PRO A 104 3.31 3.66 11.84
CA PRO A 104 2.23 2.68 11.85
C PRO A 104 1.91 2.28 13.29
N LEU A 105 0.68 1.77 13.52
CA LEU A 105 0.31 1.27 14.84
C LEU A 105 1.08 -0.02 15.18
N LYS A 106 1.18 -0.31 16.48
CA LYS A 106 1.76 -1.56 16.96
C LYS A 106 1.07 -2.75 16.29
N ARG A 107 1.90 -3.69 15.80
CA ARG A 107 1.45 -4.88 15.09
C ARG A 107 0.60 -5.74 16.03
N GLU A 108 -0.55 -6.18 15.55
CA GLU A 108 -1.39 -7.16 16.24
C GLU A 108 -1.06 -8.58 15.81
N ARG A 109 -1.49 -9.58 16.60
CA ARG A 109 -1.24 -11.01 16.32
C ARG A 109 -1.80 -11.47 14.98
N TRP A 110 -2.88 -10.86 14.51
CA TRP A 110 -3.54 -11.19 13.24
C TRP A 110 -2.89 -10.51 12.02
N GLU A 111 -1.97 -9.56 12.21
CA GLU A 111 -1.30 -8.90 11.09
C GLU A 111 -0.19 -9.79 10.52
N THR A 112 -0.30 -10.13 9.23
CA THR A 112 0.65 -10.96 8.49
C THR A 112 1.60 -10.10 7.66
N CYS A 113 2.76 -10.67 7.31
CA CYS A 113 3.71 -10.04 6.40
C CYS A 113 3.50 -10.57 4.98
N PHE A 114 3.31 -9.69 4.01
CA PHE A 114 3.11 -10.07 2.61
C PHE A 114 4.43 -10.46 1.91
N ASP A 115 5.49 -9.70 2.15
CA ASP A 115 6.79 -9.95 1.54
C ASP A 115 7.92 -9.57 2.52
N ARG A 116 8.89 -10.47 2.66
CA ARG A 116 10.14 -10.26 3.39
C ARG A 116 11.25 -10.31 2.36
N ARG A 117 11.52 -9.20 1.68
CA ARG A 117 12.85 -9.05 1.09
C ARG A 117 13.83 -8.85 2.23
N GLU A 118 14.92 -9.62 2.18
CA GLU A 118 16.13 -9.31 2.93
C GLU A 118 16.52 -7.87 2.59
N VAL A 119 16.60 -7.05 3.64
CA VAL A 119 17.01 -5.65 3.56
C VAL A 119 18.51 -5.60 3.69
#